data_AF-A0A1P8R8W8-F1
#
_entry.id   AF-A0A1P8R8W8-F1
#
_cell.length_a   1.000
_cell.length_b   1.000
_cell.length_c   1.000
_cell.angle_alpha   90.00
_cell.angle_beta   90.00
_cell.angle_gamma   90.00
#
_symmetry.space_group_name_H-M   'P 1'
#
loop_
_entity.id
_entity.type
_entity.pdbx_description
1 polymer ?
#
loop_
_entity_poly.entity_id
_entity_poly.type
_entity_poly.pdbx_seq_one_letter_code
_entity_poly.pdbx_strand_id
1 'polypeptide(L)'
;MVLAGCLGNNDDDDSRVTRVVARPYDTAPPESETTSVEDPEIGGPIESVVVEAIETNNTATQRLDDEEEREETINQIEELPRYEGDDEFESAAYVTRNDDAAAVFYEQDD
;
A
#
# COMPACT_ATOMS: atom_id res chain seq x y z
N MET A 1 6.94 47.85 -26.07
CA MET A 1 6.62 47.56 -24.66
C MET A 1 5.10 47.52 -24.54
N VAL A 2 4.53 46.31 -24.65
CA VAL A 2 3.11 46.04 -24.37
C VAL A 2 3.12 44.71 -23.64
N LEU A 3 2.97 44.76 -22.31
CA LEU A 3 2.71 43.60 -21.48
C LEU A 3 1.25 43.20 -21.73
N ALA A 4 1.06 42.17 -22.56
CA ALA A 4 -0.20 41.44 -22.61
C ALA A 4 -0.03 40.23 -21.68
N GLY A 5 -0.69 40.29 -20.53
CA GLY A 5 -0.82 39.16 -19.61
C GLY A 5 -1.68 38.09 -20.25
N CYS A 6 -1.06 36.95 -20.56
CA CYS A 6 -1.78 35.70 -20.73
C CYS A 6 -1.91 35.07 -19.35
N LEU A 7 -3.06 35.29 -18.68
CA LEU A 7 -3.55 34.30 -17.73
C LEU A 7 -4.14 33.17 -18.56
N GLY A 8 -3.38 32.09 -18.66
CA GLY A 8 -3.77 30.87 -19.31
C GLY A 8 -2.64 29.87 -19.12
N ASN A 9 -2.80 28.98 -18.14
CA ASN A 9 -2.96 27.55 -18.38
C ASN A 9 -2.80 26.80 -17.05
N ASN A 10 -3.78 25.93 -16.78
CA ASN A 10 -3.74 24.73 -15.96
C ASN A 10 -2.76 24.75 -14.76
N ASP A 11 -3.30 24.93 -13.56
CA ASP A 11 -2.85 24.11 -12.45
C ASP A 11 -3.17 22.66 -12.86
N ASP A 12 -2.17 22.01 -13.46
CA ASP A 12 -2.11 20.57 -13.58
C ASP A 12 -2.11 20.01 -12.15
N ASP A 13 -3.31 19.69 -11.67
CA ASP A 13 -3.57 18.89 -10.47
C ASP A 13 -3.05 17.47 -10.77
N ASP A 14 -1.72 17.33 -10.76
CA ASP A 14 -0.97 16.06 -10.88
C ASP A 14 -1.10 15.28 -9.56
N SER A 15 -2.31 15.20 -9.01
CA SER A 15 -2.61 14.43 -7.81
C SER A 15 -2.60 12.96 -8.20
N ARG A 16 -1.41 12.38 -8.34
CA ARG A 16 -1.19 10.94 -8.53
C ARG A 16 -2.00 10.19 -7.49
N VAL A 17 -2.99 9.43 -7.96
CA VAL A 17 -3.84 8.67 -7.05
C VAL A 17 -2.99 7.54 -6.49
N THR A 18 -2.70 7.64 -5.18
CA THR A 18 -1.98 6.58 -4.47
C THR A 18 -2.97 5.65 -3.80
N ARG A 19 -2.71 4.35 -3.88
CA ARG A 19 -3.54 3.32 -3.25
C ARG A 19 -2.65 2.35 -2.48
N VAL A 20 -3.11 1.94 -1.31
CA VAL A 20 -2.55 0.78 -0.63
C VAL A 20 -3.29 -0.47 -1.11
N VAL A 21 -2.53 -1.54 -1.35
CA VAL A 21 -3.02 -2.80 -1.90
C VAL A 21 -2.57 -3.94 -1.01
N ALA A 22 -3.50 -4.83 -0.68
CA ALA A 22 -3.23 -6.08 0.00
C ALA A 22 -3.69 -7.26 -0.85
N ARG A 23 -2.76 -8.17 -1.16
CA ARG A 23 -3.05 -9.40 -1.89
C ARG A 23 -2.95 -10.60 -0.95
N PRO A 24 -4.03 -11.37 -0.76
CA PRO A 24 -4.04 -12.45 0.23
C PRO A 24 -3.30 -13.69 -0.28
N TYR A 25 -2.77 -14.45 0.68
CA TYR A 25 -2.15 -15.75 0.53
C TYR A 25 -2.59 -16.65 1.69
N ASP A 26 -2.79 -17.94 1.42
CA ASP A 26 -3.11 -18.93 2.46
C ASP A 26 -1.97 -19.13 3.47
N THR A 27 -0.74 -18.69 3.13
CA THR A 27 0.41 -18.72 4.03
C THR A 27 1.47 -17.70 3.60
N ALA A 28 2.35 -17.31 4.50
CA ALA A 28 3.47 -16.43 4.18
C ALA A 28 4.63 -17.19 3.51
N PRO A 29 5.52 -16.49 2.78
CA PRO A 29 6.73 -17.12 2.23
C PRO A 29 7.60 -17.66 3.39
N PRO A 30 8.10 -18.90 3.31
CA PRO A 30 8.79 -19.55 4.43
C PRO A 30 10.13 -18.90 4.80
N GLU A 31 10.73 -18.16 3.87
CA GLU A 31 11.98 -17.43 4.07
C GLU A 31 11.77 -15.94 4.35
N SER A 32 10.51 -15.47 4.37
CA SER A 32 10.20 -14.07 4.65
C SER A 32 10.10 -13.83 6.15
N GLU A 33 10.66 -12.70 6.59
CA GLU A 33 10.21 -12.08 7.83
C GLU A 33 8.82 -11.46 7.59
N THR A 34 7.93 -11.56 8.58
CA THR A 34 6.56 -11.06 8.47
C THR A 34 6.19 -10.27 9.70
N THR A 35 5.30 -9.29 9.54
CA THR A 35 4.74 -8.53 10.67
C THR A 35 3.31 -9.01 10.95
N SER A 36 2.91 -9.11 12.21
CA SER A 36 1.51 -9.43 12.54
C SER A 36 0.63 -8.21 12.34
N VAL A 37 -0.61 -8.39 11.89
CA VAL A 37 -1.60 -7.30 11.85
C VAL A 37 -1.93 -6.74 13.24
N GLU A 38 -1.66 -7.50 14.31
CA GLU A 38 -1.83 -7.06 15.69
C GLU A 38 -0.63 -6.26 16.22
N ASP A 39 0.43 -6.11 15.43
CA ASP A 39 1.59 -5.32 15.80
C ASP A 39 1.20 -3.83 15.85
N PRO A 40 1.59 -3.05 16.87
CA PRO A 40 1.27 -1.63 16.97
C PRO A 40 1.84 -0.80 15.81
N GLU A 41 2.83 -1.31 15.08
CA GLU A 41 3.36 -0.69 13.86
C GLU A 41 2.44 -0.88 12.65
N ILE A 42 1.44 -1.76 12.72
CA ILE A 42 0.42 -1.95 11.68
C ILE A 42 -0.86 -1.26 12.12
N GLY A 43 -1.29 -0.26 11.34
CA GLY A 43 -2.50 0.48 11.65
C GLY A 43 -3.14 1.13 10.44
N GLY A 44 -4.32 1.72 10.67
CA GLY A 44 -4.98 2.58 9.70
C GLY A 44 -5.31 1.86 8.38
N PRO A 45 -4.94 2.44 7.22
CA PRO A 45 -5.24 1.84 5.91
C PRO A 45 -4.62 0.46 5.71
N ILE A 46 -3.40 0.20 6.21
CA ILE A 46 -2.73 -1.11 6.04
C ILE A 46 -3.53 -2.20 6.74
N GLU A 47 -3.84 -2.01 8.03
CA GLU A 47 -4.65 -2.96 8.81
C GLU A 47 -5.98 -3.24 8.09
N SER A 48 -6.66 -2.18 7.65
CA SER A 48 -7.97 -2.27 7.01
C SER A 48 -7.93 -3.13 5.74
N VAL A 49 -6.97 -2.88 4.84
CA VAL A 49 -6.88 -3.66 3.59
C VAL A 49 -6.37 -5.07 3.82
N VAL A 50 -5.45 -5.30 4.76
CA VAL A 50 -4.93 -6.64 5.08
C VAL A 50 -6.05 -7.51 5.63
N VAL A 51 -6.80 -6.98 6.59
CA VAL A 51 -7.95 -7.67 7.19
C VAL A 51 -8.99 -8.00 6.14
N GLU A 52 -9.38 -7.04 5.31
CA GLU A 52 -10.35 -7.27 4.23
C GLU A 52 -9.84 -8.31 3.23
N ALA A 53 -8.57 -8.23 2.82
CA ALA A 53 -8.00 -9.15 1.85
C ALA A 53 -8.01 -10.60 2.35
N ILE A 54 -7.58 -10.82 3.59
CA ILE A 54 -7.55 -12.15 4.22
C ILE A 54 -8.97 -12.67 4.45
N GLU A 55 -9.87 -11.87 5.01
CA GLU A 55 -11.24 -12.31 5.33
C GLU A 55 -12.08 -12.63 4.09
N THR A 56 -11.83 -11.91 2.99
CA THR A 56 -12.54 -12.13 1.72
C THR A 56 -11.82 -13.09 0.79
N ASN A 57 -10.56 -13.44 1.08
CA ASN A 57 -9.64 -14.12 0.17
C ASN A 57 -9.64 -13.50 -1.24
N ASN A 58 -9.63 -12.17 -1.30
CA ASN A 58 -9.53 -11.39 -2.54
C ASN A 58 -8.58 -10.21 -2.35
N THR A 59 -8.04 -9.67 -3.43
CA THR A 59 -7.25 -8.43 -3.36
C THR A 59 -8.14 -7.28 -2.85
N ALA A 60 -7.69 -6.63 -1.79
CA ALA A 60 -8.30 -5.42 -1.25
C ALA A 60 -7.44 -4.20 -1.60
N THR A 61 -8.09 -3.07 -1.84
CA THR A 61 -7.42 -1.82 -2.21
C THR A 61 -8.11 -0.64 -1.55
N GLN A 62 -7.33 0.28 -1.00
CA GLN A 62 -7.84 1.52 -0.45
C GLN A 62 -7.10 2.71 -1.03
N ARG A 63 -7.86 3.72 -1.47
CA ARG A 63 -7.31 4.98 -1.96
C ARG A 63 -6.89 5.86 -0.79
N LEU A 64 -5.72 6.48 -0.91
CA LEU A 64 -5.17 7.41 0.07
C LEU A 64 -5.40 8.83 -0.44
N ASP A 65 -6.54 9.41 -0.03
CA ASP A 65 -6.97 10.75 -0.44
C ASP A 65 -6.34 11.87 0.40
N ASP A 66 -6.05 11.60 1.66
CA ASP A 66 -5.38 12.53 2.56
C ASP A 66 -3.87 12.44 2.38
N GLU A 67 -3.21 13.60 2.26
CA GLU A 67 -1.77 13.67 2.00
C GLU A 67 -0.93 13.17 3.18
N GLU A 68 -1.31 13.53 4.41
CA GLU A 68 -0.59 13.12 5.62
C GLU A 68 -0.73 11.61 5.84
N GLU A 69 -1.95 11.08 5.72
CA GLU A 69 -2.21 9.64 5.81
C GLU A 69 -1.49 8.86 4.70
N ARG A 70 -1.43 9.43 3.49
CA ARG A 70 -0.71 8.83 2.36
C ARG A 70 0.77 8.71 2.63
N GLU A 71 1.42 9.80 3.06
CA GLU A 71 2.84 9.79 3.37
C GLU A 71 3.17 8.86 4.55
N GLU A 72 2.34 8.88 5.60
CA GLU A 72 2.50 7.97 6.75
C GLU A 72 2.38 6.50 6.33
N THR A 73 1.35 6.16 5.56
CA THR A 73 1.11 4.79 5.07
C THR A 73 2.25 4.30 4.18
N ILE A 74 2.76 5.15 3.27
CA ILE A 74 3.88 4.78 2.40
C ILE A 74 5.13 4.50 3.24
N ASN A 75 5.49 5.40 4.16
CA ASN A 75 6.66 5.21 5.02
C ASN A 75 6.54 3.92 5.83
N GLN A 76 5.37 3.66 6.41
CA GLN A 76 5.11 2.43 7.15
C GLN A 76 5.33 1.19 6.26
N ILE A 77 4.82 1.17 5.02
CA ILE A 77 5.07 0.06 4.07
C ILE A 77 6.55 -0.09 3.74
N GLU A 78 7.29 1.02 3.57
CA GLU A 78 8.73 0.99 3.26
C GLU A 78 9.60 0.53 4.43
N GLU A 79 9.14 0.71 5.67
CA GLU A 79 9.82 0.25 6.88
C GLU A 79 9.59 -1.24 7.18
N LEU A 80 8.54 -1.85 6.61
CA LEU A 80 8.25 -3.26 6.81
C LEU A 80 9.30 -4.19 6.18
N PRO A 81 9.55 -5.37 6.78
CA PRO A 81 10.41 -6.38 6.17
C PRO A 81 9.90 -6.76 4.78
N ARG A 82 10.76 -6.59 3.76
CA ARG A 82 10.43 -6.87 2.37
C ARG A 82 10.97 -8.22 1.94
N TYR A 83 10.11 -9.02 1.34
CA TYR A 83 10.48 -10.22 0.63
C TYR A 83 10.86 -9.92 -0.82
N GLU A 84 11.90 -10.58 -1.34
CA GLU A 84 12.36 -10.38 -2.71
C GLU A 84 11.45 -11.04 -3.75
N GLY A 85 10.53 -11.91 -3.32
CA GLY A 85 9.65 -12.68 -4.18
C GLY A 85 10.32 -13.91 -4.79
N ASP A 86 9.49 -14.81 -5.31
CA ASP A 86 9.90 -16.02 -6.03
C ASP A 86 8.82 -16.41 -7.06
N ASP A 87 8.79 -17.68 -7.49
CA ASP A 87 7.81 -18.18 -8.46
C ASP A 87 6.37 -18.22 -7.89
N GLU A 88 6.21 -18.36 -6.57
CA GLU A 88 4.91 -18.44 -5.88
C GLU A 88 4.50 -17.13 -5.23
N PHE A 89 5.45 -16.38 -4.66
CA PHE A 89 5.19 -15.19 -3.85
C PHE A 89 5.71 -13.90 -4.50
N GLU A 90 4.96 -12.82 -4.34
CA GLU A 90 5.33 -11.51 -4.86
C GLU A 90 6.40 -10.80 -4.02
N SER A 91 7.17 -9.91 -4.66
CA SER A 91 8.11 -9.06 -3.93
C SER A 91 7.39 -7.91 -3.23
N ALA A 92 7.08 -8.11 -1.95
CA ALA A 92 6.32 -7.16 -1.14
C ALA A 92 6.66 -7.29 0.36
N ALA A 93 6.09 -6.41 1.17
CA ALA A 93 6.03 -6.61 2.61
C ALA A 93 4.91 -7.61 2.92
N TYR A 94 5.14 -8.55 3.85
CA TYR A 94 4.14 -9.54 4.23
C TYR A 94 3.59 -9.29 5.63
N VAL A 95 2.27 -9.17 5.74
CA VAL A 95 1.54 -9.03 7.00
C VAL A 95 0.70 -10.28 7.25
N THR A 96 0.69 -10.80 8.48
CA THR A 96 0.03 -12.07 8.83
C THR A 96 -1.14 -11.90 9.79
N ARG A 97 -2.12 -12.81 9.71
CA ARG A 97 -3.27 -12.90 10.63
C ARG A 97 -3.79 -14.34 10.67
N ASN A 98 -3.85 -14.96 11.86
CA ASN A 98 -4.42 -16.31 12.06
C ASN A 98 -3.92 -17.37 11.05
N ASP A 99 -2.61 -17.47 10.84
CA ASP A 99 -1.93 -18.37 9.89
C ASP A 99 -1.98 -17.95 8.40
N ASP A 100 -2.88 -17.04 8.01
CA ASP A 100 -2.93 -16.45 6.66
C ASP A 100 -1.99 -15.24 6.54
N ALA A 101 -1.70 -14.83 5.30
CA ALA A 101 -0.84 -13.69 5.00
C ALA A 101 -1.42 -12.79 3.90
N ALA A 102 -0.94 -11.55 3.85
CA ALA A 102 -1.18 -10.65 2.72
C ALA A 102 0.12 -9.93 2.33
N ALA A 103 0.39 -9.91 1.04
CA ALA A 103 1.42 -9.06 0.44
C ALA A 103 0.87 -7.63 0.35
N VAL A 104 1.58 -6.68 0.97
CA VAL A 104 1.20 -5.28 1.07
C VAL A 104 2.19 -4.42 0.30
N PHE A 105 1.66 -3.52 -0.53
CA PHE A 105 2.41 -2.52 -1.26
C PHE A 105 1.52 -1.32 -1.61
N TYR A 106 2.11 -0.26 -2.13
CA TYR A 106 1.37 0.88 -2.67
C TYR A 106 1.53 0.98 -4.19
N GLU A 107 0.50 1.46 -4.87
CA GLU A 107 0.49 1.75 -6.31
C GLU A 107 0.20 3.24 -6.52
N GLN A 108 0.78 3.82 -7.56
CA GLN A 108 0.50 5.18 -8.02
C GLN A 108 -0.05 5.10 -9.45
N ASP A 109 -1.25 5.63 -9.69
CA ASP A 109 -1.74 5.82 -11.07
C ASP A 109 -0.94 6.94 -11.75
N ASP A 110 -0.43 6.65 -12.95
CA ASP A 110 0.31 7.56 -13.86
C ASP A 110 -0.65 8.30 -14.81
#